data_AF-A0A418B9X2-F1
#
_entry.id   AF-A0A418B9X2-F1
#
_cell.length_a   1.000
_cell.length_b   1.000
_cell.length_c   1.000
_cell.angle_alpha   90.00
_cell.angle_beta   90.00
_cell.angle_gamma   90.00
#
_symmetry.space_group_name_H-M   'P 1'
#
loop_
_entity.id
_entity.type
_entity.pdbx_description
1 polymer ?
#
loop_
_entity_poly.entity_id
_entity_poly.type
_entity_poly.pdbx_seq_one_letter_code
_entity_poly.pdbx_strand_id
1 'polypeptide(L)'
;MKPAAESGLATASTTPSAEVVDAPQGSTDGLLQTAAQNAVDEAAKWKERSARLGSAVNQQKARIQELEESDTRLKRLLNLAKRSIESKDASIESLKQQVVELKAAAAKQGRAKDPRRILHKVKHVSHAGLTTLWCLVEYTSDDDDDSRPPESGWLSFQSEDDLVEYVRRAAGEPLRVPDLSLPPSDIHQMERELQDKYDKLTRDYAKLSGTMGETVLAMEWRSRYEQVVAEKAALEEQVVASSTSAAHGHHLLDVEIGGNDITKLKMEFALYRKRAMQVVDQKEKELQQYTSRTHSGGSTGALSGFSSAGLRRMSSSNSLNGFETSSHAPTTNEYLKNIVIKYMSTDQEEVKEHMEKAIATVLNFSPTEVKKIQDKRKGGAAGWGL
;
A
#
# COMPACT_ATOMS: atom_id res chain seq x y z
N MET A 1 -18.27 39.19 41.58
CA MET A 1 -18.16 39.23 43.06
C MET A 1 -16.71 38.99 43.43
N LYS A 2 -16.24 39.69 44.48
CA LYS A 2 -14.86 39.96 44.93
C LYS A 2 -14.18 41.22 44.32
N PRO A 3 -13.98 42.27 45.13
CA PRO A 3 -12.95 43.29 44.95
C PRO A 3 -11.70 42.96 45.80
N ALA A 4 -10.54 43.44 45.39
CA ALA A 4 -9.35 43.55 46.23
C ALA A 4 -8.84 44.99 46.14
N ALA A 5 -8.92 45.71 47.25
CA ALA A 5 -8.33 47.03 47.42
C ALA A 5 -7.89 47.13 48.88
N GLU A 6 -6.59 47.20 49.12
CA GLU A 6 -6.00 47.81 50.31
C GLU A 6 -4.49 47.97 50.11
N SER A 7 -4.03 49.22 50.10
CA SER A 7 -2.66 49.69 50.28
C SER A 7 -2.80 51.20 50.49
N GLY A 8 -2.70 51.77 51.68
CA GLY A 8 -1.63 51.62 52.65
C GLY A 8 -0.92 52.97 52.74
N LEU A 9 -1.55 53.92 53.46
CA LEU A 9 -1.03 55.25 53.74
C LEU A 9 0.09 55.13 54.80
N ALA A 10 1.28 55.64 54.53
CA ALA A 10 2.31 55.85 55.53
C ALA A 10 2.85 57.29 55.42
N THR A 11 2.32 58.16 56.27
CA THR A 11 2.85 59.47 56.58
C THR A 11 3.99 59.31 57.58
N ALA A 12 5.22 59.62 57.18
CA ALA A 12 6.34 59.82 58.10
C ALA A 12 6.70 61.30 58.10
N SER A 13 6.23 62.02 59.12
CA SER A 13 6.71 63.34 59.49
C SER A 13 7.99 63.16 60.31
N THR A 14 9.12 63.64 59.81
CA THR A 14 10.35 63.77 60.60
C THR A 14 10.84 65.21 60.46
N THR A 15 10.56 65.99 61.50
CA THR A 15 11.21 67.26 61.81
C THR A 15 12.61 66.98 62.34
N PRO A 16 13.64 67.73 61.91
CA PRO A 16 14.85 67.89 62.71
C PRO A 16 14.87 69.27 63.38
N SER A 17 15.28 69.23 64.65
CA SER A 17 15.51 70.35 65.55
C SER A 17 16.51 71.36 65.00
N ALA A 18 16.23 72.64 65.28
CA ALA A 18 17.14 73.75 65.06
C ALA A 18 18.21 73.76 66.17
N GLU A 19 19.47 73.60 65.78
CA GLU A 19 20.64 73.86 66.62
C GLU A 19 21.27 75.17 66.14
N VAL A 20 21.27 76.18 67.01
CA VAL A 20 21.87 77.49 66.78
C VAL A 20 23.37 77.37 67.05
N VAL A 21 24.19 77.52 66.02
CA VAL A 21 25.64 77.64 66.18
C VAL A 21 26.16 78.86 65.42
N ASP A 22 26.91 79.63 66.20
CA ASP A 22 27.72 80.82 66.01
C ASP A 22 28.33 81.06 64.61
N ALA A 23 28.34 82.33 64.19
CA ALA A 23 28.86 82.79 62.91
C ALA A 23 30.22 83.48 63.08
N PRO A 24 31.30 83.06 62.39
CA PRO A 24 32.46 83.90 62.18
C PRO A 24 32.35 84.62 60.84
N GLN A 25 32.63 85.92 60.87
CA GLN A 25 32.64 86.81 59.72
C GLN A 25 33.74 86.45 58.72
N GLY A 26 33.38 86.33 57.43
CA GLY A 26 34.32 86.21 56.32
C GLY A 26 33.62 86.22 54.95
N SER A 27 33.92 87.24 54.13
CA SER A 27 33.58 87.41 52.69
C SER A 27 32.30 86.73 52.18
N THR A 28 31.18 87.43 52.34
CA THR A 28 29.83 86.98 51.95
C THR A 28 29.56 86.95 50.45
N ASP A 29 30.35 87.62 49.62
CA ASP A 29 30.06 87.74 48.18
C ASP A 29 30.28 86.43 47.38
N GLY A 30 31.33 85.65 47.69
CA GLY A 30 31.59 84.37 46.99
C GLY A 30 30.66 83.23 47.42
N LEU A 31 30.24 83.23 48.69
CA LEU A 31 29.35 82.20 49.25
C LEU A 31 27.89 82.40 48.78
N LEU A 32 27.45 83.65 48.68
CA LEU A 32 26.13 83.99 48.14
C LEU A 32 26.03 83.67 46.65
N GLN A 33 27.11 83.89 45.88
CA GLN A 33 27.15 83.55 44.45
C GLN A 33 27.11 82.02 44.21
N THR A 34 27.77 81.24 45.08
CA THR A 34 27.77 79.77 45.01
C THR A 34 26.41 79.19 45.44
N ALA A 35 25.78 79.76 46.47
CA ALA A 35 24.44 79.37 46.91
C ALA A 35 23.36 79.69 45.87
N ALA A 36 23.46 80.86 45.22
CA ALA A 36 22.58 81.23 44.12
C ALA A 36 22.75 80.29 42.92
N GLN A 37 23.97 79.92 42.56
CA GLN A 37 24.24 78.97 41.47
C GLN A 37 23.69 77.57 41.79
N ASN A 38 23.87 77.08 43.01
CA ASN A 38 23.32 75.80 43.45
C ASN A 38 21.78 75.77 43.41
N ALA A 39 21.11 76.86 43.80
CA ALA A 39 19.65 76.96 43.71
C ALA A 39 19.14 76.97 42.26
N VAL A 40 19.88 77.62 41.35
CA VAL A 40 19.57 77.60 39.90
C VAL A 40 19.76 76.18 39.33
N ASP A 41 20.83 75.49 39.69
CA ASP A 41 21.10 74.11 39.26
C ASP A 41 20.06 73.12 39.82
N GLU A 42 19.60 73.30 41.06
CA GLU A 42 18.50 72.52 41.63
C GLU A 42 17.17 72.80 40.94
N ALA A 43 16.86 74.06 40.65
CA ALA A 43 15.67 74.43 39.89
C ALA A 43 15.69 73.82 38.47
N ALA A 44 16.86 73.77 37.82
CA ALA A 44 17.05 73.09 36.54
C ALA A 44 16.80 71.57 36.67
N LYS A 45 17.35 70.90 37.70
CA LYS A 45 17.09 69.48 37.98
C LYS A 45 15.61 69.19 38.28
N TRP A 46 14.92 70.09 38.99
CA TRP A 46 13.48 69.98 39.23
C TRP A 46 12.66 70.15 37.96
N LYS A 47 13.01 71.12 37.12
CA LYS A 47 12.37 71.33 35.82
C LYS A 47 12.55 70.11 34.91
N GLU A 48 13.76 69.54 34.87
CA GLU A 48 14.04 68.33 34.11
C GLU A 48 13.25 67.12 34.63
N ARG A 49 13.21 66.90 35.94
CA ARG A 49 12.40 65.83 36.54
C ARG A 49 10.90 66.00 36.26
N SER A 50 10.39 67.23 36.33
CA SER A 50 9.01 67.54 35.99
C SER A 50 8.70 67.27 34.52
N ALA A 51 9.61 67.65 33.61
CA ALA A 51 9.48 67.35 32.18
C ALA A 51 9.51 65.84 31.90
N ARG A 52 10.40 65.08 32.55
CA ARG A 52 10.46 63.62 32.44
C ARG A 52 9.19 62.95 32.95
N LEU A 53 8.67 63.40 34.09
CA LEU A 53 7.40 62.90 34.64
C LEU A 53 6.23 63.21 33.69
N GLY A 54 6.17 64.43 33.14
CA GLY A 54 5.18 64.82 32.14
C GLY A 54 5.22 63.95 30.89
N SER A 55 6.42 63.66 30.37
CA SER A 55 6.62 62.75 29.25
C SER A 55 6.17 61.32 29.58
N ALA A 56 6.51 60.80 30.77
CA ALA A 56 6.12 59.46 31.20
C ALA A 56 4.59 59.34 31.34
N VAL A 57 3.92 60.35 31.89
CA VAL A 57 2.45 60.40 31.98
C VAL A 57 1.80 60.43 30.59
N ASN A 58 2.33 61.22 29.67
CA ASN A 58 1.82 61.26 28.30
C ASN A 58 2.02 59.93 27.57
N GLN A 59 3.16 59.27 27.76
CA GLN A 59 3.42 57.93 27.23
C GLN A 59 2.46 56.89 27.82
N GLN A 60 2.19 56.95 29.13
CA GLN A 60 1.22 56.07 29.78
C GLN A 60 -0.20 56.28 29.24
N LYS A 61 -0.60 57.54 29.02
CA LYS A 61 -1.90 57.87 28.40
C LYS A 61 -2.02 57.31 26.99
N ALA A 62 -0.99 57.46 26.16
CA ALA A 62 -0.97 56.91 24.81
C ALA A 62 -1.10 55.37 24.82
N ARG A 63 -0.39 54.70 25.73
CA ARG A 63 -0.48 53.24 25.89
C ARG A 63 -1.87 52.78 26.35
N ILE A 64 -2.51 53.52 27.25
CA ILE A 64 -3.88 53.22 27.68
C ILE A 64 -4.85 53.34 26.50
N GLN A 65 -4.74 54.42 25.72
CA GLN A 65 -5.57 54.63 24.54
C GLN A 65 -5.40 53.50 23.51
N GLU A 66 -4.16 53.07 23.23
CA GLU A 66 -3.89 51.96 22.31
C GLU A 66 -4.51 50.65 22.82
N LEU A 67 -4.43 50.38 24.12
CA LEU A 67 -5.06 49.21 24.72
C LEU A 67 -6.60 49.28 24.60
N GLU A 68 -7.21 50.43 24.83
CA GLU A 68 -8.66 50.63 24.64
C GLU A 68 -9.09 50.43 23.18
N GLU A 69 -8.30 50.93 22.22
CA GLU A 69 -8.53 50.70 20.79
C GLU A 69 -8.39 49.21 20.43
N SER A 70 -7.42 48.50 21.00
CA SER A 70 -7.24 47.07 20.79
C SER A 70 -8.40 46.25 21.37
N ASP A 71 -8.88 46.61 22.56
CA ASP A 71 -10.01 45.96 23.22
C ASP A 71 -11.31 46.17 22.43
N THR A 72 -11.55 47.38 21.90
CA THR A 72 -12.71 47.62 21.03
C THR A 72 -12.63 46.83 19.72
N ARG A 73 -11.45 46.65 19.12
CA ARG A 73 -11.27 45.78 17.94
C ARG A 73 -11.55 44.31 18.28
N LEU A 74 -11.01 43.80 19.38
CA LEU A 74 -11.23 42.41 19.82
C LEU A 74 -12.70 42.14 20.13
N LYS A 75 -13.40 43.07 20.79
CA LYS A 75 -14.85 42.99 21.03
C LYS A 75 -15.65 42.88 19.74
N ARG A 76 -15.28 43.65 18.70
CA ARG A 76 -15.94 43.55 17.38
C ARG A 76 -15.72 42.18 16.73
N LEU A 77 -14.48 41.67 16.74
CA LEU A 77 -14.16 40.35 16.20
C LEU A 77 -14.89 39.23 16.96
N LEU A 78 -14.95 39.31 18.29
CA LEU A 78 -15.68 38.34 19.10
C LEU A 78 -17.18 38.33 18.76
N ASN A 79 -17.78 39.51 18.56
CA ASN A 79 -19.19 39.60 18.16
C ASN A 79 -19.43 39.03 16.76
N LEU A 80 -18.51 39.22 15.82
CA LEU A 80 -18.59 38.58 14.49
C LEU A 80 -18.48 37.05 14.58
N ALA A 81 -17.54 36.55 15.39
CA ALA A 81 -17.38 35.12 15.61
C ALA A 81 -18.63 34.50 16.26
N LYS A 82 -19.21 35.16 17.28
CA LYS A 82 -20.47 34.73 17.91
C LYS A 82 -21.61 34.62 16.92
N ARG A 83 -21.86 35.66 16.12
CA ARG A 83 -22.89 35.65 15.07
C ARG A 83 -22.65 34.55 14.03
N SER A 84 -21.38 34.30 13.67
CA SER A 84 -21.04 33.21 12.73
C SER A 84 -21.32 31.83 13.32
N ILE A 85 -21.05 31.62 14.61
CA ILE A 85 -21.35 30.37 15.31
C ILE A 85 -22.86 30.18 15.39
N GLU A 86 -23.61 31.19 15.84
CA GLU A 86 -25.08 31.15 15.91
C GLU A 86 -25.72 30.83 14.55
N SER A 87 -25.19 31.40 13.47
CA SER A 87 -25.64 31.09 12.10
C SER A 87 -25.35 29.64 11.70
N LYS A 88 -24.18 29.09 12.05
CA LYS A 88 -23.84 27.69 11.78
C LYS A 88 -24.70 26.75 12.61
N ASP A 89 -24.95 27.07 13.88
CA ASP A 89 -25.81 26.27 14.76
C ASP A 89 -27.25 26.22 14.23
N ALA A 90 -27.79 27.35 13.76
CA ALA A 90 -29.10 27.38 13.10
C ALA A 90 -29.12 26.51 11.83
N SER A 91 -28.05 26.51 11.04
CA SER A 91 -27.94 25.65 9.85
C SER A 91 -27.85 24.17 10.22
N ILE A 92 -27.10 23.82 11.26
CA ILE A 92 -26.99 22.45 11.77
C ILE A 92 -28.36 21.97 12.23
N GLU A 93 -29.11 22.80 12.95
CA GLU A 93 -30.43 22.43 13.45
C GLU A 93 -31.45 22.26 12.30
N SER A 94 -31.39 23.12 11.28
CA SER A 94 -32.18 22.95 10.05
C SER A 94 -31.86 21.63 9.33
N LEU A 95 -30.57 21.28 9.18
CA LEU A 95 -30.16 20.03 8.56
C LEU A 95 -30.59 18.81 9.38
N LYS A 96 -30.49 18.86 10.71
CA LYS A 96 -31.01 17.78 11.57
C LYS A 96 -32.52 17.61 11.39
N GLN A 97 -33.27 18.70 11.32
CA GLN A 97 -34.71 18.64 11.10
C GLN A 97 -35.05 18.01 9.74
N GLN A 98 -34.32 18.37 8.68
CA GLN A 98 -34.46 17.73 7.37
C GLN A 98 -34.17 16.22 7.42
N VAL A 99 -33.12 15.81 8.15
CA VAL A 99 -32.82 14.38 8.34
C VAL A 99 -33.96 13.65 9.06
N VAL A 100 -34.57 14.27 10.07
CA VAL A 100 -35.73 13.69 10.77
C VAL A 100 -36.93 13.56 9.83
N GLU A 101 -37.22 14.58 9.03
CA GLU A 101 -38.31 14.57 8.06
C GLU A 101 -38.10 13.51 6.98
N LEU A 102 -36.90 13.43 6.41
CA LEU A 102 -36.53 12.41 5.42
C LEU A 102 -36.62 10.99 6.01
N LYS A 103 -36.19 10.79 7.27
CA LYS A 103 -36.35 9.52 7.97
C LYS A 103 -37.82 9.17 8.20
N ALA A 104 -38.65 10.15 8.56
CA ALA A 104 -40.09 9.94 8.75
C ALA A 104 -40.80 9.65 7.42
N ALA A 105 -40.39 10.30 6.32
CA ALA A 105 -40.87 10.02 4.97
C ALA A 105 -40.47 8.60 4.52
N ALA A 106 -39.22 8.19 4.75
CA ALA A 106 -38.75 6.84 4.47
C ALA A 106 -39.52 5.78 5.29
N ALA A 107 -39.79 6.06 6.57
CA ALA A 107 -40.59 5.17 7.42
C ALA A 107 -42.04 5.01 6.92
N LYS A 108 -42.63 6.04 6.32
CA LYS A 108 -43.97 5.98 5.69
C LYS A 108 -43.98 5.20 4.38
N GLN A 109 -42.85 5.10 3.67
CA GLN A 109 -42.71 4.29 2.45
C GLN A 109 -42.41 2.81 2.75
N GLY A 110 -42.01 2.48 3.98
CA GLY A 110 -41.75 1.13 4.44
C GLY A 110 -43.01 0.28 4.63
N ARG A 111 -43.70 -0.10 3.55
CA ARG A 111 -44.27 -1.46 3.53
C ARG A 111 -43.10 -2.44 3.50
N ALA A 112 -43.20 -3.52 4.26
CA ALA A 112 -42.22 -4.62 4.19
C ALA A 112 -42.32 -5.25 2.81
N LYS A 113 -41.57 -4.72 1.85
CA LYS A 113 -41.47 -5.26 0.49
C LYS A 113 -40.45 -6.37 0.50
N ASP A 114 -40.77 -7.46 -0.18
CA ASP A 114 -39.85 -8.57 -0.29
C ASP A 114 -38.65 -8.16 -1.17
N PRO A 115 -37.42 -8.36 -0.69
CA PRO A 115 -36.24 -8.02 -1.48
C PRO A 115 -36.10 -9.03 -2.63
N ARG A 116 -35.93 -8.53 -3.85
CA ARG A 116 -35.76 -9.32 -5.08
C ARG A 116 -34.31 -9.66 -5.36
N ARG A 117 -33.38 -8.71 -5.17
CA ARG A 117 -31.93 -8.92 -5.29
C ARG A 117 -31.14 -7.80 -4.63
N ILE A 118 -29.87 -8.07 -4.34
CA ILE A 118 -28.89 -7.06 -3.94
C ILE A 118 -28.07 -6.67 -5.17
N LEU A 119 -27.99 -5.38 -5.47
CA LEU A 119 -27.31 -4.82 -6.64
C LEU A 119 -25.86 -4.41 -6.32
N HIS A 120 -25.67 -3.71 -5.21
CA HIS A 120 -24.36 -3.22 -4.78
C HIS A 120 -24.14 -3.49 -3.30
N LYS A 121 -22.88 -3.68 -2.93
CA LYS A 121 -22.41 -3.81 -1.55
C LYS A 121 -21.20 -2.91 -1.38
N VAL A 122 -21.28 -1.94 -0.48
CA VAL A 122 -20.23 -0.96 -0.22
C VAL A 122 -19.90 -0.97 1.27
N LYS A 123 -18.63 -0.78 1.60
CA LYS A 123 -18.14 -0.68 2.98
C LYS A 123 -17.79 0.76 3.26
N HIS A 124 -18.44 1.34 4.26
CA HIS A 124 -18.17 2.69 4.71
C HIS A 124 -17.51 2.63 6.10
N VAL A 125 -16.41 3.37 6.27
CA VAL A 125 -15.74 3.53 7.57
C VAL A 125 -15.93 4.97 8.01
N SER A 126 -16.63 5.15 9.13
CA SER A 126 -16.86 6.48 9.72
C SER A 126 -15.57 7.08 10.28
N HIS A 127 -15.58 8.40 10.53
CA HIS A 127 -14.47 9.09 11.19
C HIS A 127 -14.13 8.53 12.59
N ALA A 128 -15.08 7.84 13.24
CA ALA A 128 -14.87 7.17 14.51
C ALA A 128 -14.30 5.74 14.37
N GLY A 129 -13.95 5.32 13.15
CA GLY A 129 -13.44 3.97 12.84
C GLY A 129 -14.53 2.89 12.78
N LEU A 130 -15.80 3.22 13.03
CA LEU A 130 -16.90 2.27 12.92
C LEU A 130 -17.15 1.93 11.45
N THR A 131 -17.23 0.64 11.17
CA THR A 131 -17.52 0.10 9.84
C THR A 131 -19.03 -0.14 9.71
N THR A 132 -19.60 0.25 8.57
CA THR A 132 -20.99 -0.03 8.22
C THR A 132 -21.04 -0.53 6.78
N LEU A 133 -21.77 -1.61 6.54
CA LEU A 133 -22.04 -2.11 5.20
C LEU A 133 -23.30 -1.43 4.66
N TRP A 134 -23.26 -1.04 3.40
CA TRP A 134 -24.40 -0.46 2.69
C TRP A 134 -24.69 -1.30 1.46
N CYS A 135 -25.94 -1.75 1.32
CA CYS A 135 -26.37 -2.51 0.16
C CYS A 135 -27.49 -1.76 -0.58
N LEU A 136 -27.39 -1.72 -1.91
CA LEU A 136 -28.51 -1.31 -2.75
C LEU A 136 -29.37 -2.53 -3.02
N VAL A 137 -30.62 -2.49 -2.58
CA VAL A 137 -31.57 -3.60 -2.67
C VAL A 137 -32.68 -3.23 -3.64
N GLU A 138 -32.93 -4.11 -4.61
CA GLU A 138 -34.08 -4.05 -5.51
C GLU A 138 -35.22 -4.85 -4.86
N TYR A 139 -36.42 -4.26 -4.79
CA TYR A 139 -37.60 -4.88 -4.20
C TYR A 139 -38.52 -5.46 -5.29
N THR A 140 -39.34 -6.45 -4.92
CA THR A 140 -40.44 -6.91 -5.77
C THR A 140 -41.48 -5.80 -5.93
N SER A 141 -41.96 -5.59 -7.15
CA SER A 141 -43.12 -4.71 -7.40
C SER A 141 -44.39 -5.47 -7.04
N ASP A 142 -45.23 -4.88 -6.17
CA ASP A 142 -46.59 -5.39 -5.92
C ASP A 142 -47.56 -4.98 -7.04
N ASP A 143 -47.18 -4.03 -7.90
CA ASP A 143 -48.00 -3.55 -9.02
C ASP A 143 -47.68 -4.36 -10.29
N ASP A 144 -48.72 -4.89 -10.95
CA ASP A 144 -48.69 -5.62 -12.24
C ASP A 144 -48.27 -4.74 -13.45
N ASP A 145 -47.80 -3.51 -13.22
CA ASP A 145 -47.33 -2.60 -14.27
C ASP A 145 -45.83 -2.81 -14.53
N ASP A 146 -45.52 -3.79 -15.38
CA ASP A 146 -44.16 -4.10 -15.87
C ASP A 146 -43.45 -2.91 -16.54
N SER A 147 -44.16 -1.81 -16.82
CA SER A 147 -43.61 -0.58 -17.39
C SER A 147 -42.81 0.25 -16.40
N ARG A 148 -43.03 0.07 -15.08
CA ARG A 148 -42.35 0.84 -14.04
C ARG A 148 -41.08 0.12 -13.59
N PRO A 149 -39.92 0.80 -13.55
CA PRO A 149 -38.69 0.18 -13.08
C PRO A 149 -38.84 -0.31 -11.63
N PRO A 150 -38.24 -1.47 -11.28
CA PRO A 150 -38.26 -1.99 -9.93
C PRO A 150 -37.75 -0.96 -8.92
N GLU A 151 -38.43 -0.83 -7.79
CA GLU A 151 -38.02 0.10 -6.74
C GLU A 151 -36.73 -0.39 -6.09
N SER A 152 -35.78 0.53 -5.89
CA SER A 152 -34.49 0.23 -5.29
C SER A 152 -34.20 1.18 -4.13
N GLY A 153 -33.62 0.64 -3.05
CA GLY A 153 -33.33 1.39 -1.83
C GLY A 153 -32.01 0.99 -1.18
N TRP A 154 -31.36 1.95 -0.52
CA TRP A 154 -30.14 1.71 0.24
C TRP A 154 -30.48 1.24 1.66
N LEU A 155 -29.92 0.10 2.06
CA LEU A 155 -30.00 -0.44 3.42
C LEU A 155 -28.61 -0.52 4.05
N SER A 156 -28.52 -0.16 5.33
CA SER A 156 -27.29 -0.25 6.11
C SER A 156 -27.31 -1.44 7.06
N PHE A 157 -26.18 -2.12 7.19
CA PHE A 157 -25.96 -3.27 8.08
C PHE A 157 -24.71 -3.01 8.93
N GLN A 158 -24.74 -3.40 10.21
CA GLN A 158 -23.59 -3.19 11.09
C GLN A 158 -22.54 -4.28 10.91
N SER A 159 -22.98 -5.49 10.55
CA SER A 159 -22.13 -6.65 10.32
C SER A 159 -22.51 -7.41 9.04
N GLU A 160 -21.63 -8.30 8.59
CA GLU A 160 -21.95 -9.26 7.52
C GLU A 160 -23.05 -10.24 7.96
N ASP A 161 -23.09 -10.59 9.24
CA ASP A 161 -24.10 -11.52 9.78
C ASP A 161 -25.51 -10.93 9.69
N ASP A 162 -25.67 -9.63 9.98
CA ASP A 162 -26.96 -8.92 9.84
C ASP A 162 -27.46 -8.98 8.38
N LEU A 163 -26.54 -8.83 7.42
CA LEU A 163 -26.85 -8.90 5.99
C LEU A 163 -27.28 -10.31 5.60
N VAL A 164 -26.57 -11.33 6.10
CA VAL A 164 -26.91 -12.73 5.82
C VAL A 164 -28.27 -13.09 6.45
N GLU A 165 -28.58 -12.62 7.65
CA GLU A 165 -29.90 -12.81 8.25
C GLU A 165 -31.01 -12.14 7.44
N TYR A 166 -30.78 -10.91 6.95
CA TYR A 166 -31.70 -10.21 6.08
C TYR A 166 -31.98 -10.98 4.78
N VAL A 167 -30.93 -11.51 4.15
CA VAL A 167 -31.02 -12.32 2.92
C VAL A 167 -31.76 -13.63 3.16
N ARG A 168 -31.55 -14.30 4.30
CA ARG A 168 -32.28 -15.54 4.64
C ARG A 168 -33.76 -15.31 4.92
N ARG A 169 -34.13 -14.11 5.35
CA ARG A 169 -35.51 -13.74 5.67
C ARG A 169 -36.33 -13.38 4.44
N ALA A 170 -35.67 -13.09 3.31
CA ALA A 170 -36.32 -12.89 2.02
C ALA A 170 -37.16 -14.13 1.65
N ALA A 171 -38.39 -13.93 1.16
CA ALA A 171 -39.24 -15.04 0.74
C ALA A 171 -38.63 -15.77 -0.47
N GLY A 172 -38.26 -17.04 -0.30
CA GLY A 172 -37.79 -17.91 -1.40
C GLY A 172 -36.34 -18.37 -1.28
N GLU A 173 -35.63 -18.37 -2.41
CA GLU A 173 -34.22 -18.75 -2.50
C GLU A 173 -33.32 -17.66 -1.87
N PRO A 174 -32.25 -18.02 -1.13
CA PRO A 174 -31.34 -17.03 -0.56
C PRO A 174 -30.82 -16.08 -1.64
N LEU A 175 -31.08 -14.78 -1.47
CA LEU A 175 -30.62 -13.76 -2.40
C LEU A 175 -29.09 -13.82 -2.55
N ARG A 176 -28.62 -13.78 -3.80
CA ARG A 176 -27.19 -13.69 -4.07
C ARG A 176 -26.67 -12.32 -3.67
N VAL A 177 -25.68 -12.30 -2.78
CA VAL A 177 -24.99 -11.08 -2.33
C VAL A 177 -23.80 -10.81 -3.28
N PRO A 178 -23.73 -9.63 -3.93
CA PRO A 178 -22.56 -9.23 -4.72
C PRO A 178 -21.31 -9.04 -3.85
N ASP A 179 -20.15 -9.13 -4.49
CA ASP A 179 -18.87 -8.81 -3.87
C ASP A 179 -18.79 -7.34 -3.47
N LEU A 180 -17.90 -7.05 -2.51
CA LEU A 180 -17.68 -5.69 -2.04
C LEU A 180 -17.17 -4.81 -3.19
N SER A 181 -17.88 -3.71 -3.44
CA SER A 181 -17.48 -2.71 -4.42
C SER A 181 -16.20 -2.01 -3.94
N LEU A 182 -15.28 -1.80 -4.88
CA LEU A 182 -14.01 -1.11 -4.61
C LEU A 182 -14.27 0.31 -4.10
N PRO A 183 -13.52 0.79 -3.10
CA PRO A 183 -13.61 2.18 -2.68
C PRO A 183 -13.09 3.11 -3.79
N PRO A 184 -13.51 4.39 -3.82
CA PRO A 184 -13.10 5.33 -4.86
C PRO A 184 -11.58 5.47 -5.04
N SER A 185 -10.80 5.34 -3.97
CA SER A 185 -9.33 5.35 -4.02
C SER A 185 -8.77 4.24 -4.91
N ASP A 186 -9.32 3.04 -4.75
CA ASP A 186 -8.83 1.83 -5.39
C ASP A 186 -9.29 1.80 -6.84
N ILE A 187 -10.50 2.32 -7.12
CA ILE A 187 -10.98 2.55 -8.49
C ILE A 187 -10.05 3.51 -9.22
N HIS A 188 -9.72 4.67 -8.63
CA HIS A 188 -8.81 5.63 -9.28
C HIS A 188 -7.40 5.06 -9.49
N GLN A 189 -6.91 4.23 -8.56
CA GLN A 189 -5.63 3.53 -8.75
C GLN A 189 -5.72 2.54 -9.91
N MET A 190 -6.76 1.72 -9.94
CA MET A 190 -6.99 0.75 -11.01
C MET A 190 -7.14 1.44 -12.37
N GLU A 191 -7.88 2.55 -12.45
CA GLU A 191 -8.00 3.36 -13.66
C GLU A 191 -6.66 3.89 -14.13
N ARG A 192 -5.81 4.39 -13.22
CA ARG A 192 -4.45 4.83 -13.56
C ARG A 192 -3.61 3.69 -14.10
N GLU A 193 -3.61 2.54 -13.43
CA GLU A 193 -2.85 1.37 -13.87
C GLU A 193 -3.33 0.86 -15.24
N LEU A 194 -4.64 0.89 -15.48
CA LEU A 194 -5.22 0.53 -16.77
C LEU A 194 -4.87 1.55 -17.85
N GLN A 195 -4.88 2.84 -17.51
CA GLN A 195 -4.45 3.90 -18.42
C GLN A 195 -2.97 3.75 -18.79
N ASP A 196 -2.09 3.49 -17.82
CA ASP A 196 -0.66 3.27 -18.07
C ASP A 196 -0.42 2.05 -18.98
N LYS A 197 -1.18 0.97 -18.75
CA LYS A 197 -1.15 -0.24 -19.61
C LYS A 197 -1.66 0.07 -21.01
N TYR A 198 -2.74 0.84 -21.13
CA TYR A 198 -3.30 1.25 -22.41
C TYR A 198 -2.34 2.15 -23.19
N ASP A 199 -1.73 3.14 -22.53
CA ASP A 199 -0.75 4.04 -23.14
C ASP A 199 0.50 3.28 -23.55
N LYS A 200 0.95 2.31 -22.73
CA LYS A 200 2.05 1.42 -23.09
C LYS A 200 1.71 0.60 -24.32
N LEU A 201 0.54 -0.04 -24.35
CA LEU A 201 0.11 -0.85 -25.48
C LEU A 201 -0.06 0.00 -26.73
N THR A 202 -0.57 1.22 -26.61
CA THR A 202 -0.73 2.16 -27.72
C THR A 202 0.63 2.61 -28.27
N ARG A 203 1.60 2.91 -27.39
CA ARG A 203 2.98 3.21 -27.79
C ARG A 203 3.64 2.03 -28.48
N ASP A 204 3.51 0.83 -27.93
CA ASP A 204 4.09 -0.38 -28.51
C ASP A 204 3.43 -0.68 -29.86
N TYR A 205 2.11 -0.57 -29.96
CA TYR A 205 1.37 -0.72 -31.21
C TYR A 205 1.78 0.32 -32.26
N ALA A 206 1.93 1.59 -31.90
CA ALA A 206 2.39 2.64 -32.82
C ALA A 206 3.81 2.35 -33.33
N LYS A 207 4.71 1.89 -32.46
CA LYS A 207 6.08 1.49 -32.84
C LYS A 207 6.09 0.29 -33.78
N LEU A 208 5.23 -0.71 -33.52
CA LEU A 208 5.18 -1.97 -34.26
C LEU A 208 4.37 -1.90 -35.56
N SER A 209 3.33 -1.08 -35.61
CA SER A 209 2.45 -0.95 -36.78
C SER A 209 3.00 -0.05 -37.88
N GLY A 210 4.03 0.76 -37.59
CA GLY A 210 4.72 1.56 -38.61
C GLY A 210 5.42 0.69 -39.65
N THR A 211 5.63 1.23 -40.86
CA THR A 211 6.34 0.57 -41.98
C THR A 211 7.76 0.12 -41.65
N MET A 212 8.35 0.62 -40.55
CA MET A 212 9.65 0.23 -40.02
C MET A 212 9.60 -0.58 -38.71
N GLY A 213 8.43 -1.11 -38.30
CA GLY A 213 8.26 -1.83 -37.03
C GLY A 213 9.20 -3.02 -36.88
N GLU A 214 9.42 -3.79 -37.96
CA GLU A 214 10.40 -4.89 -38.00
C GLU A 214 11.84 -4.39 -37.82
N THR A 215 12.16 -3.21 -38.38
CA THR A 215 13.49 -2.61 -38.25
C THR A 215 13.74 -2.14 -36.82
N VAL A 216 12.74 -1.53 -36.17
CA VAL A 216 12.82 -1.12 -34.76
C VAL A 216 13.04 -2.33 -33.86
N LEU A 217 12.30 -3.42 -34.06
CA LEU A 217 12.50 -4.67 -33.31
C LEU A 217 13.92 -5.24 -33.51
N ALA A 218 14.40 -5.27 -34.76
CA ALA A 218 15.74 -5.75 -35.06
C ALA A 218 16.84 -4.86 -34.44
N MET A 219 16.63 -3.55 -34.35
CA MET A 219 17.54 -2.64 -33.65
C MET A 219 17.53 -2.87 -32.13
N GLU A 220 16.36 -3.03 -31.52
CA GLU A 220 16.26 -3.34 -30.08
C GLU A 220 16.91 -4.69 -29.76
N TRP A 221 16.75 -5.70 -30.62
CA TRP A 221 17.42 -6.99 -30.47
C TRP A 221 18.94 -6.87 -30.54
N ARG A 222 19.47 -6.13 -31.53
CA ARG A 222 20.93 -5.88 -31.64
C ARG A 222 21.45 -5.16 -30.41
N SER A 223 20.77 -4.11 -29.97
CA SER A 223 21.17 -3.34 -28.78
C SER A 223 21.14 -4.19 -27.50
N ARG A 224 20.10 -5.01 -27.29
CA ARG A 224 20.05 -5.94 -26.15
C ARG A 224 21.13 -7.01 -26.22
N TYR A 225 21.39 -7.55 -27.42
CA TYR A 225 22.45 -8.52 -27.61
C TYR A 225 23.82 -7.91 -27.29
N GLU A 226 24.11 -6.71 -27.80
CA GLU A 226 25.34 -5.98 -27.50
C GLU A 226 25.47 -5.67 -26.00
N GLN A 227 24.39 -5.30 -25.33
CA GLN A 227 24.37 -5.09 -23.89
C GLN A 227 24.71 -6.37 -23.12
N VAL A 228 24.10 -7.50 -23.47
CA VAL A 228 24.38 -8.79 -22.84
C VAL A 228 25.83 -9.25 -23.11
N VAL A 229 26.35 -8.99 -24.31
CA VAL A 229 27.75 -9.27 -24.65
C VAL A 229 28.70 -8.40 -23.83
N ALA A 230 28.39 -7.12 -23.67
CA ALA A 230 29.18 -6.20 -22.85
C ALA A 230 29.13 -6.58 -21.36
N GLU A 231 27.97 -6.94 -20.83
CA GLU A 231 27.80 -7.41 -19.46
C GLU A 231 28.57 -8.72 -19.23
N LYS A 232 28.48 -9.66 -20.18
CA LYS A 232 29.25 -10.89 -20.15
C LYS A 232 30.76 -10.61 -20.13
N ALA A 233 31.24 -9.71 -20.99
CA ALA A 233 32.65 -9.33 -21.01
C ALA A 233 33.10 -8.66 -19.70
N ALA A 234 32.26 -7.80 -19.12
CA ALA A 234 32.53 -7.16 -17.84
C ALA A 234 32.56 -8.17 -16.68
N LEU A 235 31.65 -9.16 -16.68
CA LEU A 235 31.64 -10.24 -15.70
C LEU A 235 32.86 -11.16 -15.87
N GLU A 236 33.26 -11.50 -17.10
CA GLU A 236 34.48 -12.26 -17.38
C GLU A 236 35.73 -11.50 -16.91
N GLU A 237 35.81 -10.19 -17.16
CA GLU A 237 36.88 -9.33 -16.66
C GLU A 237 36.89 -9.27 -15.13
N GLN A 238 35.72 -9.17 -14.49
CA GLN A 238 35.62 -9.17 -13.02
C GLN A 238 36.06 -10.52 -12.42
N VAL A 239 35.75 -11.65 -13.07
CA VAL A 239 36.20 -12.99 -12.65
C VAL A 239 37.72 -13.13 -12.82
N VAL A 240 38.29 -12.64 -13.91
CA VAL A 240 39.75 -12.65 -14.14
C VAL A 240 40.46 -11.70 -13.15
N ALA A 241 39.93 -10.51 -12.89
CA ALA A 241 40.46 -9.55 -11.92
C ALA A 241 40.42 -10.12 -10.48
N SER A 242 39.34 -10.84 -10.13
CA SER A 242 39.23 -11.52 -8.84
C SER A 242 40.18 -12.70 -8.72
N SER A 243 40.41 -13.44 -9.81
CA SER A 243 41.34 -14.57 -9.88
C SER A 243 42.81 -14.13 -9.84
N THR A 244 43.13 -12.96 -10.41
CA THR A 244 44.48 -12.38 -10.42
C THR A 244 44.79 -11.63 -9.11
N SER A 245 43.79 -11.02 -8.46
CA SER A 245 43.93 -10.50 -7.09
C SER A 245 44.19 -11.60 -6.05
N ALA A 246 43.69 -12.82 -6.28
CA ALA A 246 44.01 -13.98 -5.43
C ALA A 246 45.48 -14.43 -5.54
N ALA A 247 46.22 -14.02 -6.58
CA ALA A 247 47.63 -14.41 -6.77
C ALA A 247 48.65 -13.52 -6.02
N HIS A 248 48.23 -12.38 -5.43
CA HIS A 248 49.09 -11.50 -4.62
C HIS A 248 48.78 -11.54 -3.10
N GLY A 249 47.95 -12.48 -2.65
CA GLY A 249 47.55 -12.66 -1.25
C GLY A 249 47.81 -14.08 -0.72
N HIS A 250 48.98 -14.66 -0.97
CA HIS A 250 49.37 -16.01 -0.55
C HIS A 250 49.67 -16.14 0.98
N HIS A 251 48.92 -15.48 1.86
CA HIS A 251 49.07 -15.74 3.30
C HIS A 251 47.84 -15.39 4.17
N LEU A 252 46.59 -15.60 3.75
CA LEU A 252 45.54 -15.56 4.79
C LEU A 252 44.26 -16.37 4.62
N LEU A 253 43.98 -17.04 3.50
CA LEU A 253 42.79 -17.90 3.43
C LEU A 253 43.06 -19.18 2.63
N ASP A 254 44.13 -19.90 3.00
CA ASP A 254 44.10 -21.35 2.91
C ASP A 254 43.23 -21.87 4.06
N VAL A 255 41.92 -21.67 3.93
CA VAL A 255 40.98 -22.52 4.66
C VAL A 255 40.91 -23.79 3.83
N GLU A 256 41.75 -24.75 4.19
CA GLU A 256 41.58 -26.14 3.80
C GLU A 256 40.12 -26.51 4.06
N ILE A 257 39.30 -26.55 3.01
CA ILE A 257 38.03 -27.26 3.05
C ILE A 257 38.44 -28.73 3.12
N GLY A 258 38.71 -29.19 4.33
CA GLY A 258 39.15 -30.54 4.59
C GLY A 258 38.13 -31.51 4.02
N GLY A 259 38.59 -32.70 3.62
CA GLY A 259 37.73 -33.74 3.05
C GLY A 259 36.51 -34.11 3.90
N ASN A 260 36.42 -33.65 5.16
CA ASN A 260 35.27 -33.73 6.06
C ASN A 260 34.17 -32.68 5.80
N ASP A 261 34.52 -31.46 5.36
CA ASP A 261 33.56 -30.39 5.10
C ASP A 261 32.76 -30.67 3.82
N ILE A 262 33.40 -31.27 2.81
CA ILE A 262 32.69 -31.71 1.60
C ILE A 262 31.74 -32.88 1.89
N THR A 263 32.09 -33.80 2.81
CA THR A 263 31.19 -34.89 3.25
C THR A 263 30.04 -34.35 4.08
N LYS A 264 30.31 -33.39 4.98
CA LYS A 264 29.29 -32.72 5.76
C LYS A 264 28.32 -31.95 4.86
N LEU A 265 28.83 -31.24 3.85
CA LEU A 265 28.01 -30.51 2.88
C LEU A 265 27.19 -31.46 1.99
N LYS A 266 27.76 -32.61 1.58
CA LYS A 266 27.01 -33.66 0.88
C LYS A 266 25.91 -34.28 1.75
N MET A 267 26.18 -34.47 3.04
CA MET A 267 25.20 -34.99 4.01
C MET A 267 24.08 -33.98 4.26
N GLU A 268 24.41 -32.70 4.42
CA GLU A 268 23.43 -31.61 4.56
C GLU A 268 22.59 -31.46 3.30
N PHE A 269 23.19 -31.55 2.11
CA PHE A 269 22.46 -31.54 0.85
C PHE A 269 21.53 -32.75 0.72
N ALA A 270 21.96 -33.94 1.13
CA ALA A 270 21.12 -35.14 1.14
C ALA A 270 19.94 -35.00 2.12
N LEU A 271 20.18 -34.43 3.30
CA LEU A 271 19.14 -34.11 4.30
C LEU A 271 18.15 -33.07 3.77
N TYR A 272 18.64 -32.03 3.11
CA TYR A 272 17.82 -30.99 2.51
C TYR A 272 16.95 -31.56 1.39
N ARG A 273 17.52 -32.36 0.49
CA ARG A 273 16.78 -33.06 -0.57
C ARG A 273 15.71 -33.99 -0.01
N LYS A 274 16.03 -34.74 1.06
CA LYS A 274 15.06 -35.62 1.74
C LYS A 274 13.92 -34.82 2.36
N ARG A 275 14.23 -33.70 3.04
CA ARG A 275 13.22 -32.83 3.65
C ARG A 275 12.33 -32.16 2.61
N ALA A 276 12.91 -31.68 1.51
CA ALA A 276 12.16 -31.10 0.39
C ALA A 276 11.19 -32.11 -0.23
N MET A 277 11.62 -33.37 -0.42
CA MET A 277 10.75 -34.44 -0.91
C MET A 277 9.62 -34.75 0.07
N GLN A 278 9.88 -34.78 1.37
CA GLN A 278 8.84 -34.98 2.37
C GLN A 278 7.81 -33.84 2.39
N VAL A 279 8.24 -32.60 2.15
CA VAL A 279 7.32 -31.45 2.04
C VAL A 279 6.43 -31.59 0.80
N VAL A 280 6.99 -32.04 -0.33
CA VAL A 280 6.21 -32.32 -1.54
C VAL A 280 5.20 -33.44 -1.29
N ASP A 281 5.62 -34.57 -0.72
CA ASP A 281 4.74 -35.69 -0.40
C ASP A 281 3.64 -35.29 0.62
N GLN A 282 3.99 -34.45 1.61
CA GLN A 282 3.05 -33.93 2.59
C GLN A 282 2.01 -33.02 1.92
N LYS A 283 2.45 -32.15 1.01
CA LYS A 283 1.55 -31.27 0.25
C LYS A 283 0.67 -32.05 -0.71
N GLU A 284 1.18 -33.12 -1.32
CA GLU A 284 0.39 -34.03 -2.15
C GLU A 284 -0.66 -34.79 -1.33
N LYS A 285 -0.33 -35.24 -0.12
CA LYS A 285 -1.29 -35.85 0.81
C LYS A 285 -2.36 -34.86 1.28
N GLU A 286 -2.00 -33.62 1.59
CA GLU A 286 -2.96 -32.55 1.89
C GLU A 286 -3.91 -32.31 0.71
N LEU A 287 -3.39 -32.31 -0.52
CA LEU A 287 -4.17 -32.15 -1.75
C LEU A 287 -5.12 -33.35 -1.98
N GLN A 288 -4.65 -34.58 -1.72
CA GLN A 288 -5.46 -35.79 -1.80
C GLN A 288 -6.53 -35.85 -0.71
N GLN A 289 -6.26 -35.35 0.50
CA GLN A 289 -7.25 -35.21 1.58
C GLN A 289 -8.32 -34.17 1.26
N TYR A 290 -7.94 -33.04 0.65
CA TYR A 290 -8.90 -32.06 0.13
C TYR A 290 -9.79 -32.68 -0.96
N THR A 291 -9.20 -33.44 -1.89
CA THR A 291 -9.92 -34.14 -2.96
C THR A 291 -10.84 -35.25 -2.42
N SER A 292 -10.49 -35.88 -1.30
CA SER A 292 -11.31 -36.91 -0.65
C SER A 292 -12.44 -36.32 0.20
N ARG A 293 -12.23 -35.13 0.80
CA ARG A 293 -13.28 -34.38 1.53
C ARG A 293 -14.36 -33.80 0.61
N THR A 294 -14.04 -33.54 -0.66
CA THR A 294 -15.04 -33.11 -1.65
C THR A 294 -15.93 -34.26 -2.16
N HIS A 295 -15.71 -35.52 -1.74
CA HIS A 295 -16.49 -36.69 -2.14
C HIS A 295 -17.26 -37.41 -1.02
N SER A 296 -17.50 -36.75 0.12
CA SER A 296 -18.45 -37.23 1.14
C SER A 296 -19.51 -36.17 1.45
N GLY A 297 -20.52 -36.06 0.59
CA GLY A 297 -21.61 -35.12 0.79
C GLY A 297 -22.68 -35.10 -0.31
N GLY A 298 -23.41 -36.21 -0.48
CA GLY A 298 -24.84 -36.20 -0.82
C GLY A 298 -25.30 -36.00 -2.28
N SER A 299 -25.54 -37.13 -2.96
CA SER A 299 -26.74 -37.50 -3.76
C SER A 299 -27.28 -36.52 -4.84
N THR A 300 -27.41 -36.88 -6.12
CA THR A 300 -28.28 -37.94 -6.67
C THR A 300 -28.00 -38.11 -8.17
N GLY A 301 -28.27 -39.28 -8.74
CA GLY A 301 -28.49 -39.45 -10.18
C GLY A 301 -27.56 -40.46 -10.85
N ALA A 302 -28.09 -41.66 -11.05
CA ALA A 302 -27.44 -42.82 -11.62
C ALA A 302 -26.80 -42.60 -13.01
N LEU A 303 -25.72 -43.33 -13.31
CA LEU A 303 -25.68 -44.34 -14.37
C LEU A 303 -24.33 -45.11 -14.36
N SER A 304 -24.45 -46.42 -14.11
CA SER A 304 -23.74 -47.55 -14.72
C SER A 304 -22.21 -47.54 -14.91
N GLY A 305 -21.56 -48.27 -13.98
CA GLY A 305 -20.36 -49.12 -14.09
C GLY A 305 -19.39 -49.02 -15.27
N PHE A 306 -18.10 -48.81 -14.93
CA PHE A 306 -16.98 -49.50 -15.58
C PHE A 306 -15.73 -49.46 -14.66
N SER A 307 -15.17 -50.63 -14.33
CA SER A 307 -13.91 -50.76 -13.61
C SER A 307 -12.71 -50.54 -14.54
N SER A 308 -11.72 -49.81 -14.03
CA SER A 308 -10.28 -49.89 -14.31
C SER A 308 -9.83 -50.59 -15.61
N ALA A 309 -9.48 -49.79 -16.64
CA ALA A 309 -8.27 -49.95 -17.45
C ALA A 309 -8.31 -48.99 -18.65
N GLY A 310 -7.28 -48.15 -18.74
CA GLY A 310 -6.77 -47.44 -19.92
C GLY A 310 -7.73 -46.99 -21.02
N LEU A 311 -7.93 -45.67 -21.16
CA LEU A 311 -7.79 -45.03 -22.47
C LEU A 311 -7.41 -43.54 -22.33
N ARG A 312 -6.71 -43.11 -23.36
CA ARG A 312 -5.92 -41.89 -23.54
C ARG A 312 -6.79 -40.64 -23.75
N ARG A 313 -6.26 -39.48 -23.34
CA ARG A 313 -5.99 -38.24 -24.13
C ARG A 313 -7.17 -37.80 -25.06
N MET A 314 -7.70 -36.58 -25.08
CA MET A 314 -7.04 -35.27 -25.18
C MET A 314 -8.06 -34.10 -25.02
N SER A 315 -7.50 -32.91 -24.72
CA SER A 315 -7.96 -31.54 -25.06
C SER A 315 -9.20 -31.01 -24.30
N SER A 316 -9.22 -29.80 -23.72
CA SER A 316 -8.61 -28.54 -24.16
C SER A 316 -8.49 -27.51 -23.03
N SER A 317 -7.51 -26.60 -23.21
CA SER A 317 -7.52 -25.17 -22.88
C SER A 317 -7.60 -24.65 -21.43
N ASN A 318 -6.48 -23.98 -21.09
CA ASN A 318 -6.34 -22.68 -20.42
C ASN A 318 -6.32 -22.54 -18.89
N SER A 319 -5.35 -21.71 -18.49
CA SER A 319 -5.26 -20.89 -17.27
C SER A 319 -4.58 -21.51 -16.06
N LEU A 320 -3.25 -21.57 -16.09
CA LEU A 320 -2.40 -21.53 -14.89
C LEU A 320 -1.01 -20.97 -15.23
N ASN A 321 -0.98 -19.75 -15.77
CA ASN A 321 0.21 -18.90 -15.72
C ASN A 321 0.29 -18.31 -14.30
N GLY A 322 1.06 -18.96 -13.42
CA GLY A 322 1.20 -18.51 -12.04
C GLY A 322 2.33 -19.15 -11.25
N PHE A 323 3.34 -19.72 -11.93
CA PHE A 323 4.56 -20.13 -11.25
C PHE A 323 5.74 -20.00 -12.23
N GLU A 324 6.45 -18.87 -12.10
CA GLU A 324 7.71 -18.62 -12.79
C GLU A 324 8.76 -19.63 -12.34
N THR A 325 8.89 -20.74 -13.07
CA THR A 325 10.15 -21.49 -13.07
C THR A 325 11.05 -20.88 -14.13
N SER A 326 12.11 -20.20 -13.69
CA SER A 326 13.37 -19.94 -14.41
C SER A 326 13.32 -20.06 -15.94
N SER A 327 13.43 -18.93 -16.65
CA SER A 327 13.45 -18.80 -18.12
C SER A 327 14.58 -19.57 -18.86
N HIS A 328 15.28 -20.49 -18.20
CA HIS A 328 16.34 -21.30 -18.77
C HIS A 328 16.23 -22.81 -18.50
N ALA A 329 15.14 -23.29 -17.89
CA ALA A 329 14.87 -24.73 -17.84
C ALA A 329 14.17 -25.13 -19.15
N PRO A 330 14.83 -25.88 -20.08
CA PRO A 330 14.16 -26.34 -21.28
C PRO A 330 12.95 -27.16 -20.87
N THR A 331 11.78 -26.81 -21.39
CA THR A 331 10.58 -27.62 -21.18
C THR A 331 10.87 -29.06 -21.65
N THR A 332 10.21 -30.08 -21.08
CA THR A 332 10.41 -31.48 -21.52
C THR A 332 10.27 -31.64 -23.03
N ASN A 333 9.40 -30.83 -23.66
CA ASN A 333 9.21 -30.80 -25.11
C ASN A 333 10.42 -30.22 -25.86
N GLU A 334 11.02 -29.15 -25.36
CA GLU A 334 12.22 -28.53 -25.92
C GLU A 334 13.46 -29.42 -25.76
N TYR A 335 13.60 -30.08 -24.59
CA TYR A 335 14.64 -31.08 -24.35
C TYR A 335 14.52 -32.26 -25.33
N LEU A 336 13.31 -32.79 -25.53
CA LEU A 336 13.06 -33.86 -26.52
C LEU A 336 13.41 -33.43 -27.94
N LYS A 337 13.00 -32.22 -28.36
CA LYS A 337 13.34 -31.68 -29.68
C LYS A 337 14.85 -31.61 -29.88
N ASN A 338 15.58 -31.09 -28.89
CA ASN A 338 17.04 -30.95 -28.97
C ASN A 338 17.75 -32.31 -29.04
N ILE A 339 17.30 -33.31 -28.28
CA ILE A 339 17.88 -34.66 -28.35
C ILE A 339 17.54 -35.36 -29.66
N VAL A 340 16.31 -35.24 -30.17
CA VAL A 340 15.93 -35.84 -31.45
C VAL A 340 16.69 -35.23 -32.62
N ILE A 341 16.85 -33.90 -32.65
CA ILE A 341 17.67 -33.22 -33.66
C ILE A 341 19.11 -33.73 -33.61
N LYS A 342 19.70 -33.85 -32.40
CA LYS A 342 21.06 -34.35 -32.23
C LYS A 342 21.20 -35.82 -32.60
N TYR A 343 20.17 -36.64 -32.36
CA TYR A 343 20.10 -38.04 -32.77
C TYR A 343 20.07 -38.20 -34.29
N MET A 344 19.27 -37.39 -34.99
CA MET A 344 19.18 -37.41 -36.46
C MET A 344 20.43 -36.85 -37.15
N SER A 345 21.19 -36.00 -36.47
CA SER A 345 22.36 -35.30 -37.05
C SER A 345 23.70 -35.96 -36.73
N THR A 346 23.75 -36.94 -35.83
CA THR A 346 25.00 -37.62 -35.44
C THR A 346 25.19 -38.92 -36.21
N ASP A 347 26.41 -39.21 -36.64
CA ASP A 347 26.77 -40.49 -37.28
C ASP A 347 27.39 -41.49 -36.29
N GLN A 348 27.65 -41.05 -35.05
CA GLN A 348 28.25 -41.89 -34.02
C GLN A 348 27.22 -42.77 -33.31
N GLU A 349 27.39 -44.09 -33.43
CA GLU A 349 26.48 -45.11 -32.90
C GLU A 349 26.39 -45.11 -31.37
N GLU A 350 27.51 -44.85 -30.69
CA GLU A 350 27.57 -44.77 -29.22
C GLU A 350 26.75 -43.60 -28.67
N VAL A 351 26.77 -42.47 -29.39
CA VAL A 351 26.01 -41.26 -29.07
C VAL A 351 24.52 -41.50 -29.32
N LYS A 352 24.16 -42.20 -30.39
CA LYS A 352 22.79 -42.62 -30.68
C LYS A 352 22.21 -43.49 -29.57
N GLU A 353 22.98 -44.45 -29.07
CA GLU A 353 22.54 -45.32 -27.96
C GLU A 353 22.26 -44.53 -26.68
N HIS A 354 23.12 -43.57 -26.35
CA HIS A 354 22.92 -42.70 -25.18
C HIS A 354 21.65 -41.84 -25.34
N MET A 355 21.41 -41.31 -26.55
CA MET A 355 20.21 -40.51 -26.86
C MET A 355 18.94 -41.35 -26.86
N GLU A 356 18.97 -42.58 -27.36
CA GLU A 356 17.84 -43.51 -27.32
C GLU A 356 17.44 -43.85 -25.88
N LYS A 357 18.40 -44.08 -24.98
CA LYS A 357 18.14 -44.28 -23.54
C LYS A 357 17.51 -43.06 -22.91
N ALA A 358 17.98 -41.86 -23.25
CA ALA A 358 17.40 -40.60 -22.77
C ALA A 358 15.96 -40.40 -23.29
N ILE A 359 15.71 -40.63 -24.58
CA ILE A 359 14.38 -40.53 -25.20
C ILE A 359 13.42 -41.55 -24.58
N ALA A 360 13.85 -42.80 -24.43
CA ALA A 360 13.05 -43.87 -23.83
C ALA A 360 12.64 -43.57 -22.39
N THR A 361 13.54 -42.94 -21.62
CA THR A 361 13.26 -42.52 -20.24
C THR A 361 12.25 -41.38 -20.19
N VAL A 362 12.38 -40.38 -21.06
CA VAL A 362 11.49 -39.22 -21.10
C VAL A 362 10.10 -39.54 -21.67
N LEU A 363 10.01 -40.49 -22.61
CA LEU A 363 8.76 -40.94 -23.22
C LEU A 363 8.15 -42.18 -22.54
N ASN A 364 8.72 -42.63 -21.42
CA ASN A 364 8.27 -43.79 -20.64
C ASN A 364 8.09 -45.07 -21.48
N PHE A 365 9.08 -45.41 -22.30
CA PHE A 365 9.07 -46.66 -23.05
C PHE A 365 9.11 -47.86 -22.11
N SER A 366 8.33 -48.88 -22.42
CA SER A 366 8.37 -50.14 -21.69
C SER A 366 9.69 -50.89 -21.95
N PRO A 367 10.15 -51.74 -21.02
CA PRO A 367 11.38 -52.53 -21.21
C PRO A 367 11.37 -53.40 -22.47
N THR A 368 10.19 -53.85 -22.92
CA THR A 368 10.00 -54.62 -24.14
C THR A 368 10.19 -53.78 -25.41
N GLU A 369 9.74 -52.53 -25.41
CA GLU A 369 9.95 -51.57 -26.52
C GLU A 369 11.42 -51.17 -26.65
N VAL A 370 12.10 -50.91 -25.53
CA VAL A 370 13.54 -50.62 -25.50
C VAL A 370 14.35 -51.80 -26.03
N LYS A 371 13.99 -53.03 -25.63
CA LYS A 371 14.63 -54.26 -26.11
C LYS A 371 14.46 -54.43 -27.62
N LYS A 372 13.26 -54.16 -28.16
CA LYS A 372 13.00 -54.22 -29.62
C LYS A 372 13.87 -53.24 -30.42
N ILE A 373 14.12 -52.04 -29.89
CA ILE A 373 14.99 -51.04 -30.52
C ILE A 373 16.45 -51.51 -30.50
N GLN A 374 16.91 -52.02 -29.36
CA GLN A 374 18.26 -52.57 -29.21
C GLN A 374 18.51 -53.79 -30.11
N ASP A 375 17.53 -54.69 -30.22
CA ASP A 375 17.61 -55.89 -31.06
C ASP A 375 17.61 -55.53 -32.55
N LYS A 376 16.81 -54.53 -32.96
CA LYS A 376 16.81 -54.02 -34.34
C LYS A 376 18.15 -53.38 -34.73
N ARG A 377 18.79 -52.66 -33.79
CA ARG A 377 20.13 -52.08 -33.96
C ARG A 377 21.21 -53.16 -34.08
N LYS A 378 21.17 -54.19 -33.23
CA LYS A 378 22.12 -55.31 -33.26
C LYS A 378 21.93 -56.26 -34.45
N GLY A 379 20.73 -56.29 -35.03
CA GLY A 379 20.34 -57.26 -36.05
C GLY A 379 20.36 -56.78 -37.51
N GLY A 380 20.81 -55.56 -37.83
CA GLY A 380 20.56 -55.03 -39.18
C GLY A 380 21.47 -53.91 -39.68
N ALA A 381 22.69 -54.28 -40.06
CA ALA A 381 23.34 -53.70 -41.25
C ALA A 381 22.61 -54.18 -42.52
N ALA A 382 21.38 -53.72 -42.75
CA ALA A 382 20.65 -53.92 -44.00
C ALA A 382 19.45 -52.95 -44.11
N GLY A 383 19.60 -51.95 -44.99
CA GLY A 383 18.48 -51.40 -45.75
C GLY A 383 17.53 -50.42 -45.04
N TRP A 384 17.94 -49.15 -44.94
CA TRP A 384 17.06 -48.07 -45.35
C TRP A 384 17.61 -47.50 -46.64
N GLY A 385 17.27 -48.17 -47.75
CA GLY A 385 17.44 -47.61 -49.09
C GLY A 385 16.21 -46.77 -49.42
N LEU A 386 16.39 -45.46 -49.36
CA LEU A 386 15.94 -44.55 -50.41
C LEU A 386 17.20 -44.09 -51.14
#